data_AF-A0A945CS35-F1
#
_entry.id   AF-A0A945CS35-F1
#
_cell.length_a   1.000
_cell.length_b   1.000
_cell.length_c   1.000
_cell.angle_alpha   90.00
_cell.angle_beta   90.00
_cell.angle_gamma   90.00
#
_symmetry.space_group_name_H-M   'P 1'
#
loop_
_entity.id
_entity.type
_entity.pdbx_description
1 polymer ?
#
loop_
_entity_poly.entity_id
_entity_poly.type
_entity_poly.pdbx_seq_one_letter_code
_entity_poly.pdbx_strand_id
1 'polypeptide(L)' 'VRSRRIAGRDRQDGGRALWEMEERERSEATRYREFHDIDLGDRSIYDLVIDTEKHSAAKAAETVLTRLQEVRA' A
#
# COMPACT_ATOMS: atom_id res chain seq x y z
N VAL A 1 1.05 8.24 8.14
CA VAL A 1 -0.44 8.22 8.08
C VAL A 1 -1.07 6.82 8.26
N ARG A 2 -0.53 5.76 7.65
CA ARG A 2 -1.09 4.39 7.72
C ARG A 2 -1.24 3.85 9.16
N SER A 3 -0.19 3.94 9.99
CA SER A 3 -0.22 3.47 11.39
C SER A 3 -1.34 4.12 12.21
N ARG A 4 -1.60 5.42 12.04
CA ARG A 4 -2.72 6.13 12.70
C ARG A 4 -4.09 5.55 12.31
N ARG A 5 -4.28 5.17 11.04
CA ARG A 5 -5.52 4.53 10.59
C ARG A 5 -5.69 3.14 11.19
N ILE A 6 -4.61 2.36 11.26
CA ILE A 6 -4.58 1.03 11.91
C ILE A 6 -4.92 1.16 13.40
N ALA A 7 -4.26 2.08 14.11
CA ALA A 7 -4.51 2.37 15.51
C ALA A 7 -5.99 2.70 15.78
N GLY A 8 -6.60 3.56 14.95
CA GLY A 8 -8.02 3.88 15.06
C GLY A 8 -8.95 2.70 14.79
N ARG A 9 -8.67 1.90 13.76
CA ARG A 9 -9.47 0.71 13.41
C ARG A 9 -9.43 -0.36 14.50
N ASP A 10 -8.24 -0.64 15.00
CA ASP A 10 -7.98 -1.77 15.91
C ASP A 10 -8.06 -1.34 17.39
N ARG A 11 -8.38 -0.06 17.65
CA ARG A 11 -8.45 0.57 18.98
C ARG A 11 -7.18 0.30 19.81
N GLN A 12 -6.02 0.56 19.20
CA GLN A 12 -4.73 0.35 19.83
C GLN A 12 -3.86 1.61 19.84
N ASP A 13 -2.80 1.57 20.64
CA ASP A 13 -1.81 2.65 20.71
C ASP A 13 -1.11 2.88 19.35
N GLY A 14 -0.77 4.14 19.07
CA GLY A 14 -0.15 4.55 17.81
C GLY A 14 1.27 4.01 17.62
N GLY A 15 2.06 3.95 18.69
CA GLY A 15 3.40 3.39 18.68
C GLY A 15 3.37 1.88 18.48
N ARG A 16 2.47 1.19 19.18
CA ARG A 16 2.22 -0.24 18.97
C ARG A 16 1.79 -0.54 17.53
N ALA A 17 0.84 0.21 16.98
CA ALA A 17 0.38 0.04 15.60
C ALA A 17 1.48 0.27 14.56
N LEU A 18 2.42 1.20 14.83
CA LEU A 18 3.56 1.43 13.96
C LEU A 18 4.51 0.23 13.98
N TRP A 19 4.89 -0.24 15.17
CA TRP A 19 5.80 -1.38 15.32
C TRP A 19 5.24 -2.66 14.68
N GLU A 20 3.97 -2.99 14.95
CA GLU A 20 3.32 -4.17 14.36
C GLU A 20 3.22 -4.07 12.83
N MET A 21 3.00 -2.86 12.29
CA MET A 21 2.96 -2.60 10.85
C MET A 21 4.33 -2.81 10.20
N GLU A 22 5.41 -2.28 10.80
CA GLU A 22 6.77 -2.42 10.27
C GLU A 22 7.27 -3.87 10.32
N GLU A 23 7.02 -4.59 11.41
CA GLU A 23 7.36 -6.02 11.51
C GLU A 23 6.60 -6.85 10.47
N ARG A 24 5.32 -6.53 10.26
CA ARG A 24 4.52 -7.17 9.22
C ARG A 24 5.05 -6.88 7.81
N GLU A 25 5.39 -5.63 7.51
CA GLU A 25 5.93 -5.22 6.20
C GLU A 25 7.26 -5.93 5.93
N ARG A 26 8.15 -6.04 6.94
CA ARG A 26 9.40 -6.79 6.82
C ARG A 26 9.15 -8.28 6.57
N SER A 27 8.23 -8.89 7.31
CA SER A 27 7.86 -10.30 7.12
C SER A 27 7.23 -10.56 5.72
N GLU A 28 6.40 -9.64 5.23
CA GLU A 28 5.83 -9.72 3.88
C GLU A 28 6.91 -9.60 2.80
N ALA A 29 7.83 -8.65 2.92
CA ALA A 29 8.95 -8.50 1.97
C ALA A 29 9.82 -9.75 1.89
N THR A 30 10.17 -10.37 3.03
CA THR A 30 10.92 -11.63 3.04
C THR A 30 10.15 -12.74 2.35
N ARG A 31 8.87 -12.96 2.70
CA ARG A 31 8.07 -14.05 2.13
C ARG A 31 7.85 -13.92 0.63
N TYR A 32 7.57 -12.71 0.13
CA TYR A 32 7.38 -12.50 -1.30
C TYR A 32 8.66 -12.75 -2.10
N ARG A 33 9.82 -12.36 -1.56
CA ARG A 33 11.10 -12.64 -2.19
C ARG A 33 11.41 -14.13 -2.18
N GLU A 34 11.28 -14.79 -1.03
CA GLU A 34 11.66 -16.20 -0.87
C GLU A 34 10.73 -17.17 -1.62
N PHE A 35 9.43 -16.91 -1.64
CA PHE A 35 8.45 -17.86 -2.21
C PHE A 35 8.00 -17.51 -3.62
N HIS A 36 8.16 -16.26 -4.06
CA HIS A 36 7.64 -15.81 -5.34
C HIS A 36 8.67 -15.09 -6.21
N ASP A 37 9.91 -14.88 -5.73
CA ASP A 37 10.93 -14.08 -6.41
C ASP A 37 10.43 -12.66 -6.78
N ILE A 38 9.56 -12.11 -5.94
CA ILE A 38 9.00 -10.77 -6.11
C ILE A 38 9.66 -9.82 -5.11
N ASP A 39 10.31 -8.78 -5.61
CA ASP A 39 10.76 -7.66 -4.77
C ASP A 39 9.62 -6.65 -4.57
N LEU A 40 9.01 -6.62 -3.38
CA LEU A 40 7.94 -5.66 -3.06
C LEU A 40 8.42 -4.18 -3.10
N GLY A 41 9.73 -3.95 -3.09
CA GLY A 41 10.32 -2.63 -3.30
C GLY A 41 10.30 -2.17 -4.76
N ASP A 42 10.23 -3.11 -5.71
CA ASP A 42 10.20 -2.81 -7.13
C ASP A 42 8.82 -2.31 -7.55
N ARG A 43 8.72 -1.01 -7.78
CA ARG A 43 7.50 -0.36 -8.25
C ARG A 43 7.44 -0.23 -9.77
N SER A 44 8.52 -0.56 -10.48
CA SER A 44 8.61 -0.39 -11.93
C SER A 44 7.68 -1.31 -12.71
N ILE A 45 7.26 -2.42 -12.08
CA ILE A 45 6.31 -3.38 -12.64
C ILE A 45 4.87 -2.86 -12.71
N TYR A 46 4.56 -1.74 -12.05
CA TYR A 46 3.21 -1.17 -12.01
C TYR A 46 3.08 0.01 -12.98
N ASP A 47 2.00 0.01 -13.77
CA ASP A 47 1.66 1.12 -14.66
C ASP A 47 1.19 2.39 -13.92
N LEU A 48 0.84 2.25 -12.64
CA LEU A 48 0.29 3.31 -11.80
C LEU A 48 0.57 3.08 -10.32
N VAL A 49 1.12 4.08 -9.64
CA VAL A 49 1.32 4.10 -8.18
C VAL A 49 0.58 5.29 -7.59
N ILE A 50 -0.29 5.05 -6.60
CA ILE A 50 -1.14 6.09 -5.99
C ILE A 50 -0.80 6.26 -4.51
N ASP A 51 -0.49 7.50 -4.11
CA ASP A 51 -0.31 7.87 -2.71
C ASP A 51 -1.67 8.17 -2.03
N THR A 52 -2.14 7.21 -1.24
CA THR A 52 -3.41 7.31 -0.50
C THR A 52 -3.34 8.16 0.77
N GLU A 53 -2.22 8.83 1.03
CA GLU A 53 -2.16 9.92 2.01
C GLU A 53 -2.84 11.18 1.49
N LYS A 54 -2.72 11.45 0.18
CA LYS A 54 -3.16 12.69 -0.46
C LYS A 54 -4.53 12.60 -1.13
N HIS A 55 -5.05 11.39 -1.28
CA HIS A 55 -6.27 11.12 -2.03
C HIS A 55 -7.28 10.35 -1.18
N SER A 56 -8.57 10.69 -1.32
CA SER A 56 -9.65 9.89 -0.78
C SER A 56 -9.74 8.54 -1.52
N ALA A 57 -10.41 7.56 -0.92
CA ALA A 57 -10.65 6.28 -1.57
C ALA A 57 -11.41 6.42 -2.90
N ALA A 58 -12.41 7.33 -2.95
CA ALA A 58 -13.14 7.63 -4.18
C ALA A 58 -12.23 8.23 -5.26
N LYS A 59 -11.33 9.16 -4.90
CA LYS A 59 -10.40 9.75 -5.86
C LYS A 59 -9.37 8.75 -6.37
N ALA A 60 -8.86 7.88 -5.51
CA ALA A 60 -7.96 6.80 -5.92
C ALA A 60 -8.64 5.86 -6.94
N ALA A 61 -9.90 5.49 -6.71
CA ALA A 61 -10.68 4.68 -7.65
C ALA A 61 -10.90 5.38 -9.00
N GLU A 62 -11.24 6.68 -8.96
CA GLU A 62 -11.37 7.50 -10.17
C GLU A 62 -10.05 7.53 -10.96
N THR A 63 -8.91 7.76 -10.29
CA THR A 63 -7.58 7.78 -10.93
C THR A 63 -7.27 6.46 -11.65
N VAL A 64 -7.63 5.31 -11.07
CA VAL A 64 -7.48 4.00 -11.72
C VAL A 64 -8.34 3.91 -12.99
N LEU A 65 -9.59 4.34 -12.92
CA LEU A 65 -10.51 4.31 -14.07
C LEU A 65 -10.03 5.23 -15.21
N THR A 66 -9.58 6.45 -14.88
CA THR A 66 -9.00 7.38 -15.87
C THR A 66 -7.80 6.75 -16.56
N ARG A 67 -6.86 6.18 -15.79
CA ARG A 67 -5.67 5.54 -16.37
C ARG A 67 -6.02 4.40 -17.31
N LEU A 68 -7.02 3.58 -16.96
CA LEU A 68 -7.50 2.49 -17.83
C LEU A 68 -8.10 2.98 -19.14
N GLN A 69 -8.69 4.18 -19.18
CA GLN A 69 -9.23 4.76 -20.41
C GLN A 69 -8.10 5.25 -21.32
N GLU A 70 -7.06 5.87 -20.77
CA GLU A 70 -5.90 6.34 -21.54
C GLU A 70 -5.13 5.20 -22.21
N VAL A 71 -4.96 4.07 -21.52
CA VAL A 71 -4.24 2.90 -22.06
C VAL A 71 -5.03 2.21 -23.18
N ARG A 72 -6.35 2.38 -23.20
CA ARG A 72 -7.24 1.77 -24.20
C ARG A 72 -7.48 2.65 -25.44
N ALA A 73 -7.04 3.91 -25.40
CA ALA A 73 -7.16 4.87 -26.49
C ALA A 73 -5.95 4.78 -27.43
#